data_AF-A0A9E5FYW5-F1
#
_entry.id   AF-A0A9E5FYW5-F1
#
_cell.length_a   1.000
_cell.length_b   1.000
_cell.length_c   1.000
_cell.angle_alpha   90.00
_cell.angle_beta   90.00
_cell.angle_gamma   90.00
#
_symmetry.space_group_name_H-M   'P 1'
#
loop_
_entity.id
_entity.type
_entity.pdbx_description
1 polymer ?
#
loop_
_entity_poly.entity_id
_entity_poly.type
_entity_poly.pdbx_seq_one_letter_code
_entity_poly.pdbx_strand_id
1 'polypeptide(L)'
;GWLPVLCVACALAFSAFFEMIEWGTSVALGHSADAFLGSQGDPWDAQWDMLYCLIGATISIVAFSVVTNIHERELARILPQRQAQ
;
A
#
# COMPACT_ATOMS: atom_id res chain seq x y z
N GLY A 1 16.46 2.46 6.84
CA GLY A 1 15.94 3.84 6.95
C GLY A 1 14.50 3.81 7.41
N TRP A 2 13.96 4.95 7.88
CA TRP A 2 12.58 5.07 8.37
C TRP A 2 11.54 5.27 7.24
N LEU A 3 11.99 5.71 6.06
CA LEU A 3 11.13 5.97 4.89
C LEU A 3 10.24 4.78 4.48
N PRO A 4 10.72 3.52 4.40
CA PRO A 4 9.87 2.39 4.03
C PRO A 4 8.69 2.18 4.99
N VAL A 5 8.93 2.39 6.29
CA VAL A 5 7.91 2.30 7.33
C VAL A 5 6.90 3.42 7.16
N LEU A 6 7.35 4.66 6.91
CA LEU A 6 6.43 5.77 6.65
C LEU A 6 5.59 5.52 5.40
N CYS A 7 6.17 5.01 4.31
CA CYS A 7 5.42 4.71 3.09
C CYS A 7 4.30 3.68 3.34
N VAL A 8 4.60 2.59 4.04
CA VAL A 8 3.60 1.57 4.38
C VAL A 8 2.54 2.15 5.33
N ALA A 9 2.95 2.91 6.35
CA ALA A 9 2.02 3.54 7.28
C ALA A 9 1.08 4.55 6.59
N CYS A 10 1.60 5.35 5.65
CA CYS A 10 0.79 6.26 4.86
C CYS A 10 -0.22 5.51 3.98
N ALA A 11 0.20 4.46 3.28
CA ALA A 11 -0.71 3.65 2.46
C ALA A 11 -1.86 3.06 3.30
N LEU A 12 -1.52 2.47 4.45
CA LEU A 12 -2.51 1.91 5.37
C LEU A 12 -3.44 2.97 5.96
N ALA A 13 -2.92 4.15 6.30
CA ALA A 13 -3.73 5.26 6.81
C ALA A 13 -4.74 5.77 5.76
N PHE A 14 -4.36 5.81 4.48
CA PHE A 14 -5.28 6.16 3.40
C PHE A 14 -6.38 5.10 3.20
N SER A 15 -6.03 3.82 3.22
CA SER A 15 -7.01 2.73 3.15
C SER A 15 -8.00 2.80 4.32
N ALA A 16 -7.51 2.88 5.55
CA ALA A 16 -8.35 3.01 6.74
C ALA A 16 -9.24 4.27 6.71
N PHE A 17 -8.74 5.38 6.17
CA PHE A 17 -9.52 6.61 6.03
C PHE A 17 -10.66 6.46 5.01
N PHE A 18 -10.45 5.75 3.90
CA PHE A 18 -11.50 5.44 2.94
C PHE A 18 -12.60 4.58 3.57
N GLU A 19 -12.24 3.55 4.32
CA GLU A 19 -13.18 2.72 5.09
C GLU A 19 -14.00 3.52 6.10
N MET A 20 -13.37 4.50 6.78
CA MET A 20 -14.09 5.40 7.69
C MET A 20 -15.12 6.26 6.96
N ILE A 21 -14.86 6.65 5.71
CA ILE A 21 -15.82 7.38 4.88
C ILE A 21 -16.99 6.47 4.51
N GLU A 22 -16.73 5.23 4.09
CA GLU A 22 -17.78 4.27 3.73
C GLU A 22 -18.65 3.86 4.93
N TRP A 23 -18.03 3.68 6.09
CA TRP A 23 -18.78 3.53 7.34
C TRP A 23 -19.61 4.77 7.66
N GLY A 24 -19.05 5.96 7.51
CA GLY A 24 -19.75 7.22 7.76
C GLY A 24 -20.95 7.44 6.84
N THR A 25 -20.82 7.11 5.55
CA THR A 25 -21.93 7.19 4.59
C THR A 25 -23.02 6.16 4.88
N SER A 26 -22.64 4.93 5.26
CA SER A 26 -23.56 3.89 5.73
C SER A 26 -24.45 4.38 6.87
N VAL A 27 -23.83 4.96 7.91
CA VAL A 27 -24.54 5.49 9.08
C VAL A 27 -25.44 6.67 8.71
N ALA A 28 -24.99 7.55 7.81
CA ALA A 28 -25.73 8.76 7.42
C ALA A 28 -26.95 8.49 6.51
N LEU A 29 -26.91 7.46 5.66
CA LEU A 29 -27.93 7.18 4.64
C LEU A 29 -28.93 6.07 5.03
N GLY A 30 -28.72 5.37 6.15
CA GLY A 30 -29.65 4.37 6.69
C GLY A 30 -29.75 3.06 5.87
N HIS A 31 -30.75 2.21 6.18
CA HIS A 31 -30.98 0.87 5.60
C HIS A 31 -31.15 0.78 4.06
N SER A 32 -31.17 1.90 3.36
CA SER A 32 -31.07 1.95 1.89
C SER A 32 -29.69 1.56 1.34
N ALA A 33 -28.72 1.33 2.23
CA ALA A 33 -27.32 1.18 1.89
C ALA A 33 -26.88 -0.30 1.69
N ASP A 34 -27.67 -1.31 2.09
CA ASP A 34 -27.39 -2.72 1.77
C ASP A 34 -27.28 -2.97 0.26
N ALA A 35 -27.91 -2.11 -0.56
CA ALA A 35 -27.88 -2.17 -2.03
C ALA A 35 -26.84 -1.25 -2.68
N PHE A 36 -26.08 -0.45 -1.91
CA PHE A 36 -25.13 0.54 -2.44
C PHE A 36 -23.75 0.52 -1.76
N LEU A 37 -23.55 -0.27 -0.69
CA LEU A 37 -22.37 -0.18 0.19
C LEU A 37 -21.13 -0.98 -0.22
N GLY A 38 -21.10 -1.64 -1.37
CA GLY A 38 -19.87 -2.30 -1.86
C GLY A 38 -19.42 -3.55 -1.08
N SER A 39 -19.80 -3.71 0.19
CA SER A 39 -19.38 -4.83 1.05
C SER A 39 -19.89 -6.19 0.62
N GLN A 40 -20.78 -6.27 -0.39
CA GLN A 40 -21.33 -7.53 -0.94
C GLN A 40 -21.87 -8.52 0.11
N GLY A 41 -22.15 -8.05 1.34
CA GLY A 41 -22.55 -8.89 2.46
C GLY A 41 -21.39 -9.50 3.27
N ASP A 42 -20.14 -9.15 3.01
CA ASP A 42 -18.97 -9.49 3.81
C ASP A 42 -18.77 -8.45 4.94
N PRO A 43 -18.96 -8.81 6.22
CA PRO A 43 -18.71 -7.88 7.31
C PRO A 43 -17.20 -7.64 7.58
N TRP A 44 -16.32 -8.37 6.90
CA TRP A 44 -14.86 -8.26 7.00
C TRP A 44 -14.21 -7.51 5.84
N ASP A 45 -14.99 -6.95 4.92
CA ASP A 45 -14.53 -6.26 3.71
C ASP A 45 -13.44 -5.20 4.02
N ALA A 46 -13.74 -4.30 4.95
CA ALA A 46 -12.81 -3.27 5.41
C ALA A 46 -11.48 -3.83 5.94
N GLN A 47 -11.52 -4.94 6.68
CA GLN A 47 -10.34 -5.59 7.23
C GLN A 47 -9.51 -6.24 6.11
N TRP A 48 -10.17 -6.85 5.14
CA TRP A 48 -9.50 -7.45 3.98
C TRP A 48 -8.85 -6.37 3.12
N ASP A 49 -9.51 -5.25 2.87
CA ASP A 49 -8.97 -4.13 2.11
C ASP A 49 -7.72 -3.54 2.76
N MET A 50 -7.77 -3.28 4.07
CA MET A 50 -6.61 -2.83 4.83
C MET A 50 -5.48 -3.87 4.84
N LEU A 51 -5.80 -5.17 4.94
CA LEU A 51 -4.80 -6.24 4.91
C LEU A 51 -4.12 -6.34 3.54
N TYR A 52 -4.89 -6.32 2.45
CA TYR A 52 -4.35 -6.35 1.10
C TYR A 52 -3.55 -5.09 0.78
N CYS A 53 -3.97 -3.92 1.29
CA CYS A 53 -3.19 -2.69 1.23
C CYS A 53 -1.83 -2.85 1.92
N LEU A 54 -1.80 -3.41 3.15
CA LEU A 54 -0.58 -3.65 3.90
C LEU A 54 0.36 -4.63 3.19
N ILE A 55 -0.18 -5.76 2.71
CA ILE A 55 0.59 -6.77 1.99
C ILE A 55 1.16 -6.17 0.69
N GLY A 56 0.32 -5.50 -0.09
CA GLY A 56 0.71 -4.86 -1.35
C GLY A 56 1.81 -3.82 -1.15
N ALA A 57 1.63 -2.89 -0.21
CA ALA A 57 2.62 -1.86 0.10
C ALA A 57 3.96 -2.46 0.56
N THR A 58 3.92 -3.50 1.40
CA THR A 58 5.12 -4.19 1.88
C THR A 58 5.85 -4.88 0.73
N ILE A 59 5.12 -5.61 -0.13
CA ILE A 59 5.69 -6.29 -1.30
C ILE A 59 6.31 -5.25 -2.25
N SER A 60 5.64 -4.13 -2.52
CA SER A 60 6.17 -3.06 -3.38
C SER A 60 7.50 -2.51 -2.86
N ILE A 61 7.61 -2.24 -1.55
CA ILE A 61 8.86 -1.78 -0.94
C ILE A 61 9.98 -2.82 -1.07
N VAL A 62 9.68 -4.09 -0.81
CA VAL A 62 10.67 -5.18 -0.92
C VAL A 62 11.11 -5.33 -2.37
N ALA A 63 10.17 -5.35 -3.31
CA ALA A 63 10.44 -5.46 -4.73
C ALA A 63 11.29 -4.28 -5.23
N PHE A 64 10.94 -3.06 -4.84
CA PHE A 64 11.71 -1.86 -5.16
C PHE A 64 13.15 -1.99 -4.65
N SER A 65 13.35 -2.37 -3.40
CA SER A 65 14.69 -2.59 -2.82
C SER A 65 15.48 -3.65 -3.60
N VAL A 66 14.87 -4.77 -3.96
CA VAL A 66 15.53 -5.82 -4.75
C VAL A 66 15.93 -5.31 -6.13
N VAL A 67 15.02 -4.64 -6.84
CA VAL A 67 15.28 -4.09 -8.18
C VAL A 67 16.39 -3.03 -8.14
N THR A 68 16.36 -2.12 -7.16
CA THR A 68 17.43 -1.13 -6.99
C THR A 68 18.77 -1.80 -6.73
N ASN A 69 18.84 -2.80 -5.86
CA ASN A 69 20.09 -3.52 -5.60
C ASN A 69 20.64 -4.24 -6.83
N ILE A 70 19.78 -4.82 -7.67
CA ILE A 70 20.18 -5.42 -8.95
C ILE A 70 20.66 -4.33 -9.91
N HIS A 71 19.92 -3.23 -10.03
CA HIS A 71 20.27 -2.10 -10.89
C HIS A 71 21.65 -1.54 -10.55
N GLU A 72 21.94 -1.31 -9.27
CA GLU A 72 23.25 -0.81 -8.80
C GLU A 72 24.39 -1.79 -9.15
N ARG A 73 24.15 -3.10 -9.04
CA ARG A 73 25.14 -4.12 -9.42
C ARG A 73 25.43 -4.11 -10.92
N GLU A 74 24.41 -3.97 -11.76
CA GLU A 74 24.61 -3.89 -13.21
C GLU A 74 25.26 -2.56 -13.61
N LEU A 75 24.87 -1.46 -12.96
CA LEU A 75 25.47 -0.15 -13.20
C LEU A 75 26.98 -0.16 -12.87
N ALA A 76 27.37 -0.79 -11.75
CA ALA A 76 28.76 -0.95 -11.36
C ALA A 76 29.59 -1.84 -12.31
N ARG A 77 28.95 -2.76 -13.06
CA ARG A 77 29.61 -3.58 -14.09
C ARG A 77 29.86 -2.81 -15.38
N ILE A 78 28.93 -1.94 -15.75
CA ILE A 78 28.95 -1.23 -17.04
C ILE A 78 29.76 0.06 -16.95
N LEU A 79 29.69 0.78 -15.83
CA LEU A 79 30.44 2.01 -15.66
C LEU A 79 31.92 1.69 -15.33
N PRO A 80 32.89 2.12 -16.15
CA PRO A 80 34.30 1.99 -15.78
C PRO A 80 34.53 2.76 -14.48
N GLN A 81 35.30 2.17 -13.55
CA GLN A 81 35.68 2.81 -12.28
C GLN A 81 36.48 4.09 -12.54
N ARG A 82 35.80 5.22 -12.78
CA ARG A 82 36.39 6.57 -12.78
C ARG A 82 36.63 7.08 -11.35
N GLN A 83 37.12 6.22 -10.47
CA GLN A 83 37.40 6.56 -9.06
C GLN A 83 38.77 6.07 -8.57
N ALA A 84 39.72 5.87 -9.48
CA ALA A 84 41.15 5.79 -9.15
C ALA A 84 41.91 7.07 -9.59
N GLN A 85 41.25 8.24 -9.55
CA GLN A 85 41.90 9.56 -9.62
C GLN A 85 41.33 10.48 -8.54
#